data_AF-A0A2N8TF12-F1
#
_entry.id   AF-A0A2N8TF12-F1
#
_cell.length_a   1.000
_cell.length_b   1.000
_cell.length_c   1.000
_cell.angle_alpha   90.00
_cell.angle_beta   90.00
_cell.angle_gamma   90.00
#
_symmetry.space_group_name_H-M   'P 1'
#
loop_
_entity.id
_entity.type
_entity.pdbx_description
1 polymer ?
#
loop_
_entity_poly.entity_id
_entity_poly.type
_entity_poly.pdbx_seq_one_letter_code
_entity_poly.pdbx_strand_id
1 'polypeptide(L)'
;MTRQLTNALAGLYALLTVCMLRCALISYEHGSLPYTAFFSGVAVALATAIAHHAYLRDELRAAHVQLERAARPPRQRTSLEDGVVRVALAAACCERWWTSAGAEHDPDHCTRKDTTR
;
A
#
# COMPACT_ATOMS: atom_id res chain seq x y z
N MET A 1 12.42 15.19 -4.64
CA MET A 1 12.67 16.11 -3.49
C MET A 1 11.41 16.42 -2.69
N THR A 2 10.25 16.70 -3.31
CA THR A 2 8.99 17.03 -2.60
C THR A 2 8.56 16.02 -1.53
N ARG A 3 8.68 14.71 -1.79
CA ARG A 3 8.33 13.66 -0.80
C ARG A 3 9.18 13.68 0.48
N GLN A 4 10.46 14.03 0.38
CA GLN A 4 11.35 14.11 1.55
C GLN A 4 10.96 15.30 2.43
N LEU A 5 10.67 16.45 1.81
CA LEU A 5 10.21 17.65 2.51
C LEU A 5 8.86 17.41 3.21
N THR A 6 7.90 16.75 2.56
CA THR A 6 6.60 16.44 3.18
C THR A 6 6.72 15.48 4.36
N ASN A 7 7.63 14.50 4.29
CA ASN A 7 7.86 13.58 5.40
C ASN A 7 8.56 14.28 6.57
N ALA A 8 9.54 15.14 6.30
CA ALA A 8 10.23 15.93 7.31
C ALA A 8 9.25 16.88 8.03
N LEU A 9 8.36 17.53 7.28
CA LEU A 9 7.33 18.43 7.82
C LEU A 9 6.30 17.67 8.66
N ALA A 10 5.86 16.48 8.25
CA ALA A 10 5.00 15.63 9.06
C ALA A 10 5.69 15.19 10.37
N GLY A 11 6.98 14.83 10.30
CA GLY A 11 7.79 14.51 11.48
C GLY A 11 7.92 15.70 12.43
N LEU A 12 8.14 16.90 11.89
CA LEU A 12 8.18 18.15 12.67
C LEU A 12 6.85 18.40 13.38
N TYR A 13 5.71 18.26 12.69
CA TYR A 13 4.40 18.42 13.30
C TYR A 13 4.14 17.41 14.41
N ALA A 14 4.53 16.15 14.22
CA ALA A 14 4.39 15.13 15.25
C ALA A 14 5.22 15.49 16.50
N LEU A 15 6.47 15.90 16.31
CA LEU A 15 7.34 16.33 17.40
C LEU A 15 6.76 17.55 18.14
N LEU A 16 6.33 18.57 17.40
CA LEU A 16 5.70 19.77 17.98
C LEU A 16 4.41 19.42 18.72
N THR A 17 3.60 18.50 18.22
CA THR A 17 2.37 18.03 18.88
C THR A 17 2.71 17.44 20.25
N VAL A 18 3.73 16.57 20.33
CA VAL A 18 4.18 15.98 21.60
C VAL A 18 4.72 17.04 22.55
N CYS A 19 5.53 17.99 22.05
CA CYS A 19 6.03 19.10 22.86
C CYS A 19 4.89 19.95 23.43
N MET A 20 3.91 20.32 22.62
CA MET A 20 2.76 21.13 23.07
C MET A 20 1.90 20.37 24.08
N LEU A 21 1.68 19.06 23.88
CA LEU A 21 0.96 18.24 24.84
C LEU A 21 1.71 18.17 26.18
N ARG A 22 3.05 18.07 26.16
CA ARG A 22 3.86 18.14 27.38
C ARG A 22 3.71 19.49 28.09
N CYS A 23 3.71 20.61 27.36
CA CYS A 23 3.48 21.95 27.92
C CYS A 23 2.07 22.08 28.50
N ALA A 24 1.05 21.49 27.87
CA ALA A 24 -0.31 21.46 28.37
C ALA A 24 -0.39 20.71 29.71
N LEU A 25 0.25 19.54 29.82
CA LEU A 25 0.30 18.76 31.05
C LEU A 25 1.00 19.52 32.18
N ILE A 26 2.16 20.14 31.91
CA ILE A 26 2.87 20.96 32.91
C ILE A 26 1.99 22.14 33.35
N SER A 27 1.30 22.80 32.41
CA SER A 27 0.42 23.93 32.72
C SER A 27 -0.79 23.51 33.57
N TYR A 28 -1.31 22.30 33.34
CA TYR A 28 -2.39 21.72 34.11
C TYR A 28 -1.96 21.41 35.55
N GLU A 29 -0.77 20.82 35.72
CA GLU A 29 -0.18 20.55 37.04
C GLU A 29 0.03 21.83 37.88
N HIS A 30 0.32 22.96 37.22
CA HIS A 30 0.46 24.27 37.89
C HIS A 30 -0.88 25.03 38.04
N GLY A 31 -2.01 24.41 37.73
CA GLY A 31 -3.35 24.98 37.91
C GLY A 31 -3.71 26.09 36.92
N SER A 32 -2.95 26.27 35.84
CA SER A 32 -3.23 27.31 34.85
C SER A 32 -4.08 26.78 33.69
N LEU A 33 -5.40 26.89 33.85
CA LEU A 33 -6.38 26.53 32.83
C LEU A 33 -6.21 27.24 31.48
N PRO A 34 -5.94 28.56 31.39
CA PRO A 34 -5.85 29.22 30.08
C PRO A 34 -4.67 28.71 29.24
N TYR A 35 -3.50 28.49 29.86
CA TYR A 35 -2.34 27.94 29.16
C TYR A 35 -2.57 26.47 28.76
N THR A 36 -3.20 25.68 29.64
CA THR A 36 -3.57 24.30 29.33
C THR A 36 -4.48 24.24 28.09
N ALA A 37 -5.53 25.06 28.06
CA ALA A 37 -6.45 25.14 26.94
C ALA A 37 -5.72 25.55 25.65
N PHE A 38 -4.88 26.59 25.72
CA PHE A 38 -4.10 27.06 24.57
C PHE A 38 -3.18 25.96 24.01
N PHE A 39 -2.32 25.35 24.83
CA PHE A 39 -1.38 24.33 24.36
C PHE A 39 -2.09 23.07 23.86
N SER A 40 -3.19 22.67 24.50
CA SER A 40 -4.01 21.56 24.02
C SER A 40 -4.64 21.86 22.66
N GLY A 41 -5.14 23.09 22.45
CA GLY A 41 -5.68 23.53 21.16
C GLY A 41 -4.62 23.52 20.05
N VAL A 42 -3.40 23.99 20.33
CA VAL A 42 -2.28 23.92 19.37
C VAL A 42 -1.92 22.47 19.05
N ALA A 43 -1.84 21.60 20.05
CA ALA A 43 -1.57 20.17 19.84
C ALA A 43 -2.64 19.51 18.95
N VAL A 44 -3.92 19.79 19.20
CA VAL A 44 -5.02 19.31 18.35
C VAL A 44 -4.87 19.83 16.93
N ALA A 45 -4.62 21.13 16.73
CA ALA A 45 -4.47 21.71 15.40
C ALA A 45 -3.33 21.04 14.61
N LEU A 46 -2.19 20.77 15.24
CA LEU A 46 -1.06 20.07 14.62
C LEU A 46 -1.41 18.60 14.29
N ALA A 47 -2.11 17.90 15.18
CA ALA A 47 -2.59 16.55 14.92
C ALA A 47 -3.55 16.51 13.72
N THR A 48 -4.45 17.48 13.62
CA THR A 48 -5.37 17.63 12.49
C THR A 48 -4.61 17.91 11.19
N ALA A 49 -3.55 18.73 11.23
CA ALA A 49 -2.70 18.98 10.07
C ALA A 49 -2.02 17.69 9.57
N ILE A 50 -1.53 16.83 10.48
CA ILE A 50 -0.97 15.52 10.13
C ILE A 50 -2.02 14.63 9.47
N ALA A 51 -3.23 14.55 10.04
CA ALA A 51 -4.33 13.76 9.49
C ALA A 51 -4.74 14.26 8.09
N HIS A 52 -4.83 15.57 7.91
CA HIS A 52 -5.12 16.18 6.62
C HIS A 52 -4.04 15.87 5.56
N HIS A 53 -2.76 15.91 5.94
CA HIS A 53 -1.67 15.51 5.05
C HIS A 53 -1.73 14.03 4.68
N ALA A 54 -2.12 13.14 5.61
CA ALA A 54 -2.31 11.72 5.31
C ALA A 54 -3.46 11.52 4.32
N TYR A 55 -4.61 12.17 4.56
CA TYR A 55 -5.77 12.12 3.68
C TYR A 55 -5.43 12.55 2.24
N LEU A 56 -4.77 13.71 2.07
CA LEU A 56 -4.36 14.20 0.75
C LEU A 56 -3.41 13.24 0.03
N ARG A 57 -2.52 12.56 0.76
CA ARG A 57 -1.62 11.56 0.16
C ARG A 57 -2.40 10.35 -0.36
N ASP A 58 -3.43 9.94 0.35
CA ASP A 58 -4.26 8.80 -0.04
C ASP A 58 -5.18 9.16 -1.21
N GLU A 59 -5.73 10.37 -1.26
CA GLU A 59 -6.45 10.87 -2.44
C GLU A 59 -5.56 10.91 -3.68
N LEU A 60 -4.34 11.45 -3.56
CA LEU A 60 -3.39 11.48 -4.67
C LEU A 60 -3.02 10.06 -5.14
N ARG A 61 -2.81 9.12 -4.22
CA ARG A 61 -2.57 7.71 -4.57
C ARG A 61 -3.76 7.10 -5.30
N ALA A 62 -4.98 7.34 -4.82
CA ALA A 62 -6.20 6.85 -5.46
C ALA A 62 -6.34 7.41 -6.89
N ALA A 63 -6.11 8.71 -7.07
CA ALA A 63 -6.13 9.36 -8.38
C ALA A 63 -5.07 8.77 -9.32
N HIS A 64 -3.84 8.54 -8.83
CA HIS A 64 -2.79 7.89 -9.61
C HIS A 64 -3.18 6.47 -10.05
N VAL A 65 -3.79 5.67 -9.16
CA VAL A 65 -4.25 4.32 -9.50
C VAL A 65 -5.36 4.35 -10.56
N GLN A 66 -6.28 5.33 -10.48
CA GLN A 66 -7.32 5.49 -11.50
C GLN A 66 -6.73 5.89 -12.86
N LEU A 67 -5.77 6.82 -12.87
CA LEU A 67 -5.06 7.23 -14.07
C LEU A 67 -4.26 6.07 -14.68
N GLU A 68 -3.55 5.28 -13.88
CA GLU A 68 -2.83 4.09 -14.34
C GLU A 68 -3.76 3.06 -14.97
N ARG A 69 -4.96 2.85 -14.39
CA ARG A 69 -5.98 1.96 -14.95
C ARG A 69 -6.54 2.47 -16.27
N ALA A 70 -6.80 3.78 -16.37
CA ALA A 70 -7.33 4.41 -17.58
C ALA A 70 -6.29 4.47 -18.71
N ALA A 71 -5.01 4.69 -18.38
CA ALA A 71 -3.91 4.73 -19.32
C ALA A 71 -3.45 3.35 -19.78
N ARG A 72 -3.88 2.28 -19.09
CA ARG A 72 -3.56 0.91 -19.51
C ARG A 72 -4.22 0.65 -20.86
N PRO A 73 -3.46 0.28 -21.91
CA PRO A 73 -4.05 -0.10 -23.17
C PRO A 73 -5.09 -1.19 -22.93
N PRO A 74 -6.24 -1.17 -23.62
CA PRO A 74 -7.15 -2.29 -23.57
C PRO A 74 -6.33 -3.53 -23.91
N ARG A 75 -6.28 -4.49 -22.98
CA ARG A 75 -5.57 -5.75 -23.19
C ARG A 75 -6.24 -6.35 -24.42
N GLN A 76 -5.59 -6.27 -25.58
CA GLN A 76 -5.95 -7.07 -26.74
C GLN A 76 -5.72 -8.50 -26.30
N ARG A 77 -6.75 -9.08 -25.69
CA ARG A 77 -6.86 -10.52 -25.50
C ARG A 77 -7.07 -11.08 -26.89
N THR A 78 -6.00 -11.22 -27.66
CA THR A 78 -6.00 -12.21 -28.73
C THR A 78 -6.18 -13.54 -28.00
N SER A 79 -7.37 -14.14 -28.14
CA SER A 79 -7.72 -15.40 -27.48
C SER A 79 -6.68 -16.50 -27.75
N LEU A 80 -5.95 -16.37 -28.85
CA LEU A 80 -4.80 -17.20 -29.22
C LEU A 80 -3.60 -17.04 -28.28
N GLU A 81 -3.19 -15.84 -27.90
CA GLU A 81 -2.04 -15.64 -27.01
C GLU A 81 -2.33 -16.15 -25.60
N ASP A 82 -3.52 -15.88 -25.06
CA ASP A 82 -3.95 -16.42 -23.76
C ASP A 82 -4.03 -17.97 -23.81
N GLY A 83 -4.42 -18.55 -24.95
CA GLY A 83 -4.42 -20.00 -25.18
C GLY A 83 -3.02 -20.60 -25.22
N VAL A 84 -2.11 -20.01 -26.01
CA VAL A 84 -0.71 -20.44 -26.12
C VAL A 84 0.01 -20.32 -24.78
N VAL A 85 -0.19 -19.22 -24.05
CA VAL A 85 0.40 -19.02 -22.73
C VAL A 85 -0.16 -20.00 -21.72
N ARG A 86 -1.47 -20.29 -21.72
CA ARG A 86 -2.05 -21.35 -20.85
C ARG A 86 -1.44 -22.71 -21.13
N VAL A 87 -1.32 -23.10 -22.41
CA VAL A 87 -0.74 -24.37 -22.82
C VAL A 87 0.73 -24.45 -22.40
N ALA A 88 1.51 -23.39 -22.65
CA ALA A 88 2.91 -23.32 -22.26
C ALA A 88 3.09 -23.38 -20.74
N LEU A 89 2.24 -22.70 -19.96
CA LEU A 89 2.30 -22.75 -18.49
C LEU A 89 1.89 -24.12 -17.94
N ALA A 90 0.89 -24.76 -18.55
CA ALA A 90 0.47 -26.10 -18.17
C ALA A 90 1.60 -27.12 -18.43
N ALA A 91 2.24 -27.04 -19.59
CA ALA A 91 3.40 -27.86 -19.93
C ALA A 91 4.56 -27.61 -18.95
N ALA A 92 4.93 -26.35 -18.73
CA ALA A 92 6.03 -25.99 -17.83
C ALA A 92 5.76 -26.36 -16.36
N CYS A 93 4.52 -26.28 -15.90
CA CYS A 93 4.14 -26.69 -14.55
C CYS A 93 4.24 -28.21 -14.35
N CYS A 94 3.89 -29.00 -15.38
CA CYS A 94 4.04 -30.46 -15.32
C CYS A 94 5.52 -30.84 -15.36
N GLU A 95 6.26 -30.31 -16.35
CA GLU A 95 7.71 -30.49 -16.52
C GLU A 95 8.51 -30.24 -15.24
N ARG A 96 8.28 -29.09 -14.61
CA ARG A 96 9.03 -28.63 -13.43
C ARG A 96 8.66 -29.37 -12.15
N TRP A 97 7.44 -29.88 -12.03
CA TRP A 97 7.02 -30.63 -10.85
C TRP A 97 7.62 -32.04 -10.83
N TRP A 98 7.58 -32.77 -11.95
CA TRP A 98 8.11 -34.14 -11.95
C TRP A 98 9.65 -34.16 -11.87
N THR A 99 10.34 -33.21 -12.54
CA THR A 99 11.80 -33.07 -12.39
C THR A 99 12.25 -32.71 -10.97
N SER A 100 11.42 -31.98 -10.21
CA SER A 100 11.73 -31.66 -8.81
C SER A 100 11.31 -32.76 -7.83
N ALA A 101 10.28 -33.56 -8.16
CA ALA A 101 9.83 -34.68 -7.35
C ALA A 101 10.63 -35.97 -7.59
N GLY A 102 11.47 -36.03 -8.64
CA GLY A 102 12.22 -37.23 -9.02
C GLY A 102 11.35 -38.40 -9.46
N ALA A 103 10.08 -38.13 -9.80
CA ALA A 103 9.12 -39.13 -10.24
C ALA A 103 9.08 -39.15 -11.77
N GLU A 104 9.11 -40.34 -12.36
CA GLU A 104 9.00 -40.51 -13.81
C GLU A 104 7.62 -40.05 -14.28
N HIS A 105 7.59 -39.14 -15.25
CA HIS A 105 6.36 -38.56 -15.77
C HIS A 105 5.88 -39.35 -16.97
N ASP A 106 4.68 -39.91 -16.87
CA ASP A 106 3.94 -40.44 -18.01
C ASP A 106 3.32 -39.26 -18.79
N PRO A 107 3.79 -38.95 -20.02
CA PRO A 107 3.25 -37.86 -20.82
C PRO A 107 1.80 -38.07 -21.27
N ASP A 108 1.32 -39.32 -21.26
CA ASP A 108 -0.02 -39.70 -21.70
C ASP A 108 -1.05 -39.63 -20.57
N HIS A 109 -0.63 -39.72 -19.31
CA HIS A 109 -1.51 -39.74 -18.13
C HIS A 109 -1.09 -38.72 -17.06
N CYS A 110 -1.51 -37.47 -17.21
CA CYS A 110 -1.37 -36.43 -16.19
C CYS A 110 -2.74 -36.04 -15.64
N THR A 111 -3.03 -36.41 -14.38
CA THR A 111 -4.30 -36.16 -13.70
C THR A 111 -4.75 -34.69 -13.71
N ARG A 112 -3.79 -33.74 -13.78
CA ARG A 112 -4.08 -32.31 -13.89
C ARG A 112 -4.42 -31.85 -15.31
N LYS A 113 -3.84 -32.48 -16.33
CA LYS A 113 -4.16 -32.25 -17.75
C LYS A 113 -5.57 -32.76 -18.04
N ASP A 114 -5.91 -33.94 -17.50
CA ASP A 114 -7.18 -34.63 -17.76
C ASP A 114 -8.40 -33.99 -17.07
N THR A 115 -8.19 -33.20 -16.02
CA THR A 115 -9.26 -32.49 -15.28
C THR A 115 -9.67 -31.16 -15.91
N THR A 116 -8.96 -30.67 -16.94
CA THR A 116 -9.24 -29.38 -17.59
C THR A 116 -9.96 -29.48 -18.94
N ARG A 117 -10.57 -30.64 -19.23
CA ARG A 117 -11.27 -30.91 -20.49
C ARG A 117 -12.72 -30.44 -20.48
#